data_AF-A0A8T4U6V9-F1
#
_entry.id   AF-A0A8T4U6V9-F1
#
_cell.length_a   1.000
_cell.length_b   1.000
_cell.length_c   1.000
_cell.angle_alpha   90.00
_cell.angle_beta   90.00
_cell.angle_gamma   90.00
#
_symmetry.space_group_name_H-M   'P 1'
#
loop_
_entity.id
_entity.type
_entity.pdbx_description
1 polymer ?
#
loop_
_entity_poly.entity_id
_entity_poly.type
_entity_poly.pdbx_seq_one_letter_code
_entity_poly.pdbx_strand_id
1 'polypeptide(L)'
;MTKELSDFIVTASLPANAVQSPTFLIGEFGQAVYREYKERRATVFENNPNLKLQDKGDVIAESTPFDVILVNQIVRELRGNPRTPLPLDLSNPKVLEMIRGKHYVDSQGLVLRSTVDSLYSKNNPLAGYLAEHVDMSRVEREPVLLTGLSLDPWPEDEKGYKLRTAVPQEGPKTHYDDRFLGKWNGYMFDEVDELGLPLGLSKDQGSRKWYTRNDGLSVLYVDWYSNLYSGRYILDVSFSDGRVVVLGGEAASQNSEE
;
A
#
# COMPACT_ATOMS: atom_id res chain seq x y z
N MET A 1 4.32 13.17 -29.64
CA MET A 1 3.62 14.01 -28.64
C MET A 1 3.52 13.17 -27.38
N THR A 2 4.09 13.63 -26.27
CA THR A 2 4.06 12.89 -25.01
C THR A 2 2.68 13.06 -24.39
N LYS A 3 2.01 11.97 -23.98
CA LYS A 3 0.71 12.06 -23.30
C LYS A 3 0.88 12.62 -21.89
N GLU A 4 -0.08 13.44 -21.48
CA GLU A 4 -0.21 13.94 -20.11
C GLU A 4 -1.07 12.99 -19.29
N LEU A 5 -0.96 13.07 -17.96
CA LEU A 5 -1.70 12.18 -17.06
C LEU A 5 -3.22 12.29 -17.26
N SER A 6 -3.72 13.50 -17.53
CA SER A 6 -5.13 13.78 -17.82
C SER A 6 -5.69 13.13 -19.09
N ASP A 7 -4.82 12.62 -19.98
CA ASP A 7 -5.23 11.94 -21.21
C ASP A 7 -5.68 10.48 -20.96
N PHE A 8 -5.42 9.93 -19.76
CA PHE A 8 -5.73 8.55 -19.41
C PHE A 8 -7.09 8.45 -18.69
N ILE A 9 -7.86 7.41 -19.06
CA ILE A 9 -9.06 6.99 -18.33
C ILE A 9 -8.78 5.57 -17.82
N VAL A 10 -8.95 5.34 -16.52
CA VAL A 10 -8.80 3.99 -15.95
C VAL A 10 -10.18 3.50 -15.54
N THR A 11 -10.79 2.62 -16.34
CA THR A 11 -12.16 2.14 -16.11
C THR A 11 -12.21 0.65 -15.76
N ALA A 12 -13.30 0.22 -15.12
CA ALA A 12 -13.63 -1.19 -14.96
C ALA A 12 -14.15 -1.86 -16.26
N SER A 13 -14.61 -1.08 -17.27
CA SER A 13 -15.10 -1.57 -18.57
C SER A 13 -14.85 -0.57 -19.73
N LEU A 14 -14.63 -1.09 -20.95
CA LEU A 14 -13.79 -0.49 -22.03
C LEU A 14 -14.38 0.70 -22.83
N PRO A 15 -13.49 1.64 -23.22
CA PRO A 15 -13.04 1.76 -24.62
C PRO A 15 -11.50 1.76 -24.78
N ALA A 16 -11.01 1.77 -26.03
CA ALA A 16 -9.65 1.41 -26.50
C ALA A 16 -8.43 2.15 -25.90
N ASN A 17 -8.62 3.14 -25.01
CA ASN A 17 -7.55 3.83 -24.29
C ASN A 17 -7.57 3.55 -22.76
N ALA A 18 -8.38 2.59 -22.31
CA ALA A 18 -8.53 2.26 -20.90
C ALA A 18 -7.42 1.33 -20.41
N VAL A 19 -6.82 1.66 -19.27
CA VAL A 19 -5.96 0.75 -18.53
C VAL A 19 -6.85 -0.37 -17.95
N GLN A 20 -6.74 -1.56 -18.53
CA GLN A 20 -7.50 -2.76 -18.15
C GLN A 20 -6.95 -3.38 -16.86
N SER A 21 -7.83 -3.66 -15.89
CA SER A 21 -7.54 -4.61 -14.78
C SER A 21 -6.30 -4.21 -13.94
N PRO A 22 -5.87 -4.94 -12.89
CA PRO A 22 -4.60 -4.61 -12.21
C PRO A 22 -3.45 -4.50 -13.21
N THR A 23 -2.71 -3.38 -13.17
CA THR A 23 -1.50 -3.19 -13.97
C THR A 23 -0.34 -2.71 -13.12
N PHE A 24 0.88 -3.07 -13.50
CA PHE A 24 2.05 -2.33 -13.05
C PHE A 24 2.15 -0.98 -13.74
N LEU A 25 2.96 -0.08 -13.17
CA LEU A 25 3.37 1.16 -13.82
C LEU A 25 4.36 0.87 -14.95
N ILE A 26 3.83 0.63 -16.15
CA ILE A 26 4.59 0.35 -17.38
C ILE A 26 4.08 1.22 -18.53
N GLY A 27 4.89 1.33 -19.60
CA GLY A 27 4.52 2.05 -20.82
C GLY A 27 4.18 3.52 -20.60
N GLU A 28 3.38 4.10 -21.49
CA GLU A 28 3.04 5.54 -21.45
C GLU A 28 2.33 5.94 -20.15
N PHE A 29 1.43 5.10 -19.63
CA PHE A 29 0.72 5.37 -18.38
C PHE A 29 1.68 5.39 -17.18
N GLY A 30 2.54 4.37 -17.05
CA GLY A 30 3.55 4.32 -16.00
C GLY A 30 4.49 5.52 -16.04
N GLN A 31 4.91 5.92 -17.24
CA GLN A 31 5.77 7.08 -17.46
C GLN A 31 5.07 8.41 -17.12
N ALA A 32 3.77 8.55 -17.41
CA ALA A 32 2.99 9.71 -17.01
C ALA A 32 2.85 9.81 -15.48
N VAL A 33 2.51 8.70 -14.81
CA VAL A 33 2.44 8.64 -13.33
C VAL A 33 3.81 8.95 -12.71
N TYR A 34 4.89 8.38 -13.27
CA TYR A 34 6.23 8.61 -12.75
C TYR A 34 6.70 10.05 -12.91
N ARG A 35 6.33 10.73 -14.00
CA ARG A 35 6.64 12.15 -14.19
C ARG A 35 6.00 12.99 -13.09
N GLU A 36 4.70 12.80 -12.86
CA GLU A 36 3.98 13.50 -11.79
C GLU A 36 4.57 13.17 -10.40
N TYR A 37 4.92 11.90 -10.17
CA TYR A 37 5.60 11.48 -8.95
C TYR A 37 6.94 12.21 -8.75
N LYS A 38 7.78 12.32 -9.81
CA LYS A 38 9.05 13.05 -9.72
C LYS A 38 8.85 14.54 -9.48
N GLU A 39 7.87 15.14 -10.15
CA GLU A 39 7.49 16.55 -9.98
C GLU A 39 7.15 16.82 -8.51
N ARG A 40 6.22 16.04 -7.93
CA ARG A 40 5.84 16.15 -6.51
C ARG A 40 7.00 15.86 -5.59
N ARG A 41 7.78 14.80 -5.86
CA ARG A 41 8.99 14.47 -5.06
C ARG A 41 9.96 15.65 -5.01
N ALA A 42 10.18 16.35 -6.12
CA ALA A 42 11.11 17.47 -6.19
C ALA A 42 10.54 18.75 -5.54
N THR A 43 9.27 19.06 -5.78
CA THR A 43 8.66 20.35 -5.45
C THR A 43 7.96 20.39 -4.09
N VAL A 44 7.34 19.28 -3.67
CA VAL A 44 6.57 19.16 -2.42
C VAL A 44 7.38 18.47 -1.33
N PHE A 45 8.17 17.45 -1.71
CA PHE A 45 8.91 16.61 -0.76
C PHE A 45 10.41 16.87 -0.75
N GLU A 46 10.91 17.94 -1.38
CA GLU A 46 12.33 18.35 -1.36
C GLU A 46 13.32 17.21 -1.70
N ASN A 47 12.95 16.36 -2.67
CA ASN A 47 13.69 15.16 -3.07
C ASN A 47 13.90 14.14 -1.93
N ASN A 48 12.97 14.03 -0.98
CA ASN A 48 13.06 13.14 0.18
C ASN A 48 13.59 11.75 -0.22
N PRO A 49 14.67 11.27 0.42
CA PRO A 49 15.33 10.03 0.02
C PRO A 49 14.52 8.77 0.37
N ASN A 50 13.46 8.86 1.16
CA ASN A 50 12.59 7.74 1.50
C ASN A 50 11.52 7.46 0.43
N LEU A 51 11.42 8.34 -0.58
CA LEU A 51 10.64 8.14 -1.80
C LEU A 51 11.54 7.47 -2.85
N LYS A 52 11.31 6.17 -3.12
CA LYS A 52 12.28 5.29 -3.79
C LYS A 52 11.90 4.90 -5.21
N LEU A 53 10.71 5.22 -5.69
CA LEU A 53 10.24 4.82 -7.01
C LEU A 53 11.24 5.24 -8.12
N GLN A 54 11.62 4.30 -8.99
CA GLN A 54 12.60 4.52 -10.06
C GLN A 54 12.09 4.08 -11.42
N ASP A 55 12.44 4.85 -12.44
CA ASP A 55 12.33 4.42 -13.83
C ASP A 55 13.48 3.48 -14.20
N LYS A 56 13.16 2.26 -14.65
CA LYS A 56 14.11 1.27 -15.16
C LYS A 56 13.93 1.04 -16.67
N GLY A 57 13.43 2.03 -17.40
CA GLY A 57 13.14 2.00 -18.83
C GLY A 57 11.71 1.55 -19.10
N ASP A 58 11.50 0.24 -19.15
CA ASP A 58 10.22 -0.34 -19.57
C ASP A 58 9.20 -0.41 -18.41
N VAL A 59 9.69 -0.24 -17.18
CA VAL A 59 8.94 -0.41 -15.95
C VAL A 59 9.39 0.61 -14.91
N ILE A 60 8.41 1.12 -14.18
CA ILE A 60 8.63 1.85 -12.95
C ILE A 60 8.65 0.84 -11.81
N ALA A 61 9.79 0.76 -11.13
CA ALA A 61 10.12 -0.27 -10.16
C ALA A 61 10.64 0.36 -8.87
N GLU A 62 10.91 -0.51 -7.88
CA GLU A 62 11.10 -0.12 -6.49
C GLU A 62 9.79 0.44 -5.90
N SER A 63 9.52 0.14 -4.64
CA SER A 63 8.39 0.66 -3.90
C SER A 63 8.68 0.61 -2.41
N THR A 64 8.31 1.70 -1.75
CA THR A 64 8.05 1.77 -0.32
C THR A 64 6.54 1.98 -0.09
N PRO A 65 6.04 1.74 1.13
CA PRO A 65 4.69 2.17 1.51
C PRO A 65 4.42 3.66 1.21
N PHE A 66 5.42 4.55 1.34
CA PHE A 66 5.27 5.97 1.03
C PHE A 66 5.06 6.21 -0.47
N ASP A 67 5.78 5.47 -1.32
CA ASP A 67 5.61 5.55 -2.78
C ASP A 67 4.21 5.11 -3.20
N VAL A 68 3.69 4.04 -2.61
CA VAL A 68 2.34 3.56 -2.90
C VAL A 68 1.26 4.55 -2.47
N ILE A 69 1.43 5.22 -1.33
CA ILE A 69 0.50 6.26 -0.87
C ILE A 69 0.56 7.48 -1.79
N LEU A 70 1.76 7.93 -2.19
CA LEU A 70 1.91 9.07 -3.09
C LEU A 70 1.35 8.77 -4.49
N VAL A 71 1.63 7.59 -5.05
CA VAL A 71 1.04 7.19 -6.34
C VAL A 71 -0.48 7.13 -6.25
N ASN A 72 -1.03 6.63 -5.15
CA ASN A 72 -2.47 6.62 -4.93
C ASN A 72 -3.07 8.03 -4.91
N GLN A 73 -2.41 9.02 -4.29
CA GLN A 73 -2.85 10.42 -4.35
C GLN A 73 -2.83 10.95 -5.79
N ILE A 74 -1.77 10.64 -6.56
CA ILE A 74 -1.62 11.06 -7.96
C ILE A 74 -2.73 10.49 -8.84
N VAL A 75 -2.95 9.18 -8.78
CA VAL A 75 -3.89 8.53 -9.71
C VAL A 75 -5.34 8.79 -9.36
N ARG A 76 -5.68 9.06 -8.09
CA ARG A 76 -7.06 9.39 -7.66
C ARG A 76 -7.62 10.64 -8.33
N GLU A 77 -6.77 11.53 -8.85
CA GLU A 77 -7.18 12.72 -9.59
C GLU A 77 -7.69 12.38 -11.01
N LEU A 78 -7.54 11.13 -11.45
CA LEU A 78 -7.90 10.68 -12.79
C LEU A 78 -9.36 10.24 -12.93
N ARG A 79 -9.85 10.33 -14.16
CA ARG A 79 -11.17 9.78 -14.53
C ARG A 79 -11.19 8.26 -14.36
N GLY A 80 -12.30 7.77 -13.81
CA GLY A 80 -12.48 6.36 -13.48
C GLY A 80 -11.91 5.95 -12.12
N ASN A 81 -11.46 6.93 -11.32
CA ASN A 81 -11.10 6.78 -9.90
C ASN A 81 -10.12 5.62 -9.63
N PRO A 82 -9.00 5.51 -10.37
CA PRO A 82 -8.02 4.48 -10.10
C PRO A 82 -7.40 4.66 -8.72
N ARG A 83 -6.86 3.56 -8.20
CA ARG A 83 -6.22 3.51 -6.88
C ARG A 83 -5.12 2.46 -6.84
N THR A 84 -4.25 2.55 -5.86
CA THR A 84 -3.35 1.44 -5.52
C THR A 84 -4.08 0.39 -4.67
N PRO A 85 -3.52 -0.83 -4.50
CA PRO A 85 -4.13 -1.91 -3.74
C PRO A 85 -4.50 -1.55 -2.29
N LEU A 86 -5.70 -1.99 -1.89
CA LEU A 86 -6.08 -2.28 -0.52
C LEU A 86 -5.71 -3.74 -0.22
N PRO A 87 -5.72 -4.18 1.06
CA PRO A 87 -5.31 -5.53 1.41
C PRO A 87 -6.13 -6.64 0.71
N LEU A 88 -7.43 -6.43 0.49
CA LEU A 88 -8.27 -7.36 -0.28
C LEU A 88 -7.74 -7.60 -1.71
N ASP A 89 -7.28 -6.55 -2.39
CA ASP A 89 -6.80 -6.68 -3.78
C ASP A 89 -5.52 -7.50 -3.87
N LEU A 90 -4.75 -7.60 -2.79
CA LEU A 90 -3.54 -8.43 -2.74
C LEU A 90 -3.87 -9.94 -2.77
N SER A 91 -5.14 -10.30 -2.61
CA SER A 91 -5.62 -11.68 -2.80
C SER A 91 -6.32 -11.89 -4.15
N ASN A 92 -6.38 -10.87 -5.01
CA ASN A 92 -6.91 -11.01 -6.36
C ASN A 92 -6.02 -11.99 -7.18
N PRO A 93 -6.59 -13.04 -7.79
CA PRO A 93 -5.81 -14.01 -8.56
C PRO A 93 -4.94 -13.40 -9.66
N LYS A 94 -5.40 -12.32 -10.31
CA LYS A 94 -4.62 -11.61 -11.33
C LYS A 94 -3.41 -10.89 -10.73
N VAL A 95 -3.57 -10.25 -9.56
CA VAL A 95 -2.44 -9.63 -8.84
C VAL A 95 -1.45 -10.71 -8.41
N LEU A 96 -1.94 -11.81 -7.85
CA LEU A 96 -1.10 -12.94 -7.44
C LEU A 96 -0.33 -13.56 -8.62
N GLU A 97 -0.95 -13.66 -9.79
CA GLU A 97 -0.30 -14.14 -11.02
C GLU A 97 0.80 -13.18 -11.50
N MET A 98 0.53 -11.87 -11.50
CA MET A 98 1.49 -10.84 -11.92
C MET A 98 2.79 -10.84 -11.08
N ILE A 99 2.69 -11.15 -9.79
CA ILE A 99 3.82 -11.08 -8.86
C ILE A 99 4.57 -12.40 -8.68
N ARG A 100 3.95 -13.54 -9.05
CA ARG A 100 4.44 -14.88 -8.73
C ARG A 100 5.87 -15.11 -9.23
N GLY A 101 6.76 -15.40 -8.28
CA GLY A 101 8.18 -15.69 -8.50
C GLY A 101 9.01 -14.51 -8.99
N LYS A 102 8.48 -13.27 -8.96
CA LYS A 102 9.12 -12.12 -9.61
C LYS A 102 9.13 -10.84 -8.77
N HIS A 103 8.01 -10.50 -8.12
CA HIS A 103 7.79 -9.18 -7.56
C HIS A 103 7.11 -9.25 -6.20
N TYR A 104 7.24 -8.20 -5.40
CA TYR A 104 6.34 -7.95 -4.28
C TYR A 104 5.53 -6.68 -4.55
N VAL A 105 4.37 -6.56 -3.91
CA VAL A 105 3.47 -5.42 -4.05
C VAL A 105 3.02 -4.96 -2.67
N ASP A 106 3.33 -3.71 -2.35
CA ASP A 106 2.83 -3.03 -1.16
C ASP A 106 1.37 -2.63 -1.34
N SER A 107 0.58 -2.72 -0.27
CA SER A 107 -0.71 -2.03 -0.19
C SER A 107 -0.51 -0.60 0.33
N GLN A 108 -1.56 0.22 0.23
CA GLN A 108 -1.62 1.51 0.92
C GLN A 108 -1.87 1.38 2.45
N GLY A 109 -1.79 0.17 3.01
CA GLY A 109 -2.11 -0.13 4.40
C GLY A 109 -0.90 -0.15 5.33
N LEU A 110 -1.03 0.48 6.49
CA LEU A 110 -0.08 0.40 7.60
C LEU A 110 -0.74 -0.26 8.80
N VAL A 111 0.00 -1.13 9.50
CA VAL A 111 -0.48 -1.78 10.72
C VAL A 111 0.28 -1.23 11.93
N LEU A 112 -0.44 -0.60 12.84
CA LEU A 112 0.07 -0.04 14.09
C LEU A 112 -0.24 -0.98 15.26
N ARG A 113 0.80 -1.38 15.99
CA ARG A 113 0.74 -2.25 17.18
C ARG A 113 1.16 -1.53 18.47
N SER A 114 1.97 -0.50 18.35
CA SER A 114 2.42 0.35 19.46
C SER A 114 3.12 1.60 18.92
N THR A 115 3.26 2.60 19.77
CA THR A 115 4.02 3.84 19.48
C THR A 115 5.54 3.63 19.50
N VAL A 116 6.00 2.55 20.12
CA VAL A 116 7.41 2.15 20.18
C VAL A 116 7.63 0.95 19.27
N ASP A 117 8.57 1.08 18.35
CA ASP A 117 9.08 0.02 17.50
C ASP A 117 10.44 -0.45 18.00
N SER A 118 10.47 -1.62 18.63
CA SER A 118 11.70 -2.19 19.20
C SER A 118 12.72 -2.61 18.13
N LEU A 119 12.29 -2.88 16.90
CA LEU A 119 13.15 -3.33 15.81
C LEU A 119 13.66 -2.17 14.96
N TYR A 120 12.92 -1.06 14.91
CA TYR A 120 13.24 0.06 14.03
C TYR A 120 12.70 1.39 14.56
N SER A 121 13.43 1.99 15.49
CA SER A 121 13.04 3.23 16.18
C SER A 121 12.79 4.43 15.25
N LYS A 122 13.26 4.39 14.00
CA LYS A 122 12.94 5.39 12.96
C LYS A 122 11.43 5.47 12.69
N ASN A 123 10.67 4.41 12.99
CA ASN A 123 9.20 4.41 12.91
C ASN A 123 8.50 5.16 14.04
N ASN A 124 9.15 5.36 15.19
CA ASN A 124 8.49 5.86 16.39
C ASN A 124 7.80 7.23 16.20
N PRO A 125 8.40 8.22 15.50
CA PRO A 125 7.70 9.48 15.24
C PRO A 125 6.38 9.27 14.48
N LEU A 126 6.40 8.49 13.40
CA LEU A 126 5.20 8.20 12.59
C LEU A 126 4.18 7.35 13.36
N ALA A 127 4.64 6.38 14.14
CA ALA A 127 3.78 5.55 15.00
C ALA A 127 3.11 6.39 16.09
N GLY A 128 3.83 7.33 16.70
CA GLY A 128 3.31 8.30 17.65
C GLY A 128 2.25 9.20 17.03
N TYR A 129 2.52 9.76 15.85
CA TYR A 129 1.56 10.57 15.11
C TYR A 129 0.27 9.79 14.79
N LEU A 130 0.39 8.56 14.27
CA LEU A 130 -0.77 7.72 13.97
C LEU A 130 -1.57 7.33 15.21
N ALA A 131 -0.91 7.19 16.37
CA ALA A 131 -1.56 6.86 17.63
C ALA A 131 -2.51 7.95 18.13
N GLU A 132 -2.32 9.21 17.72
CA GLU A 132 -3.23 10.32 18.04
C GLU A 132 -4.60 10.19 17.33
N HIS A 133 -4.69 9.32 16.33
CA HIS A 133 -5.87 9.17 15.48
C HIS A 133 -6.58 7.82 15.64
N VAL A 134 -6.21 7.03 16.66
CA VAL A 134 -6.78 5.70 16.92
C VAL A 134 -7.01 5.48 18.42
N ASP A 135 -7.81 4.47 18.76
CA ASP A 135 -8.02 4.01 20.13
C ASP A 135 -6.87 3.10 20.57
N MET A 136 -5.82 3.71 21.12
CA MET A 136 -4.66 2.97 21.62
C MET A 136 -4.98 2.00 22.77
N SER A 137 -6.11 2.18 23.48
CA SER A 137 -6.52 1.23 24.53
C SER A 137 -6.99 -0.12 23.97
N ARG A 138 -7.32 -0.15 22.67
CA ARG A 138 -7.69 -1.33 21.91
C ARG A 138 -6.51 -1.96 21.19
N VAL A 139 -5.57 -1.14 20.70
CA VAL A 139 -4.40 -1.56 19.89
C VAL A 139 -3.58 -2.68 20.53
N GLU A 140 -3.46 -2.71 21.87
CA GLU A 140 -2.73 -3.77 22.58
C GLU A 140 -3.35 -5.17 22.40
N ARG A 141 -4.67 -5.25 22.27
CA ARG A 141 -5.40 -6.52 22.09
C ARG A 141 -5.68 -6.81 20.62
N GLU A 142 -5.89 -5.77 19.84
CA GLU A 142 -6.29 -5.82 18.44
C GLU A 142 -5.55 -4.70 17.70
N PRO A 143 -4.36 -4.96 17.14
CA PRO A 143 -3.66 -3.94 16.39
C PRO A 143 -4.50 -3.38 15.25
N VAL A 144 -4.22 -2.14 14.86
CA VAL A 144 -5.05 -1.41 13.91
C VAL A 144 -4.39 -1.33 12.54
N LEU A 145 -5.11 -1.77 11.51
CA LEU A 145 -4.83 -1.47 10.12
C LEU A 145 -5.40 -0.09 9.78
N LEU A 146 -4.56 0.76 9.24
CA LEU A 146 -4.86 2.11 8.77
C LEU A 146 -4.80 2.13 7.24
N THR A 147 -5.87 2.59 6.60
CA THR A 147 -5.93 2.80 5.14
C THR A 147 -6.57 4.16 4.82
N GLY A 148 -6.59 4.53 3.53
CA GLY A 148 -7.13 5.83 3.11
C GLY A 148 -6.21 7.00 3.46
N LEU A 149 -4.93 6.71 3.69
CA LEU A 149 -3.91 7.69 4.04
C LEU A 149 -3.51 8.54 2.82
N SER A 150 -3.08 9.78 3.08
CA SER A 150 -2.33 10.62 2.16
C SER A 150 -0.89 10.79 2.66
N LEU A 151 0.00 11.32 1.85
CA LEU A 151 1.39 11.61 2.23
C LEU A 151 1.62 13.12 2.25
N ASP A 152 2.17 13.61 3.35
CA ASP A 152 2.60 15.00 3.53
C ASP A 152 4.09 15.06 3.91
N PRO A 153 4.81 16.13 3.52
CA PRO A 153 6.13 16.41 4.08
C PRO A 153 6.02 16.63 5.59
N TRP A 154 7.03 16.17 6.33
CA TRP A 154 7.08 16.33 7.79
C TRP A 154 8.47 16.79 8.23
N PRO A 155 8.93 17.98 7.82
CA PRO A 155 10.32 18.40 7.98
C PRO A 155 10.81 18.42 9.43
N GLU A 156 9.92 18.63 10.39
CA GLU A 156 10.21 18.62 11.83
C GLU A 156 10.55 17.23 12.40
N ASP A 157 10.28 16.15 11.66
CA ASP A 157 10.64 14.78 12.04
C ASP A 157 12.12 14.49 11.75
N GLU A 158 13.01 15.04 12.59
CA GLU A 158 14.46 14.88 12.47
C GLU A 158 14.97 13.47 12.74
N LYS A 159 14.13 12.59 13.32
CA LYS A 159 14.53 11.22 13.73
C LYS A 159 13.90 10.12 12.87
N GLY A 160 12.86 10.43 12.12
CA GLY A 160 12.15 9.49 11.27
C GLY A 160 12.39 9.73 9.79
N TYR A 161 11.32 9.91 9.04
CA TYR A 161 11.33 9.90 7.56
C TYR A 161 11.24 11.29 6.93
N LYS A 162 10.99 12.32 7.75
CA LYS A 162 10.55 13.63 7.24
C LYS A 162 9.31 13.55 6.33
N LEU A 163 8.50 12.52 6.56
CA LEU A 163 7.25 12.22 5.88
C LEU A 163 6.24 11.78 6.93
N ARG A 164 4.98 12.19 6.77
CA ARG A 164 3.88 11.65 7.57
C ARG A 164 2.76 11.18 6.67
N THR A 165 2.07 10.13 7.11
CA THR A 165 0.84 9.70 6.46
C THR A 165 -0.31 10.57 6.95
N ALA A 166 -0.55 11.68 6.27
CA ALA A 166 -1.62 12.59 6.60
C ALA A 166 -2.97 11.88 6.65
N VAL A 167 -3.73 12.28 7.66
CA VAL A 167 -5.03 11.70 8.00
C VAL A 167 -6.12 12.61 7.44
N PRO A 168 -7.14 12.06 6.73
CA PRO A 168 -8.28 12.85 6.27
C PRO A 168 -8.97 13.58 7.43
N GLN A 169 -9.70 14.67 7.14
CA GLN A 169 -10.45 15.40 8.19
C GLN A 169 -11.43 14.49 8.95
N GLU A 170 -11.99 13.48 8.29
CA GLU A 170 -12.89 12.48 8.89
C GLU A 170 -12.16 11.39 9.68
N GLY A 171 -10.82 11.42 9.73
CA GLY A 171 -9.99 10.37 10.29
C GLY A 171 -9.54 9.32 9.26
N PRO A 172 -8.62 8.42 9.63
CA PRO A 172 -8.20 7.34 8.76
C PRO A 172 -9.25 6.22 8.80
N LYS A 173 -9.32 5.41 7.75
CA LYS A 173 -10.09 4.17 7.82
C LYS A 173 -9.33 3.19 8.70
N THR A 174 -9.95 2.80 9.81
CA THR A 174 -9.34 1.93 10.82
C THR A 174 -10.05 0.57 10.86
N HIS A 175 -9.27 -0.50 10.98
CA HIS A 175 -9.75 -1.84 11.25
C HIS A 175 -8.88 -2.49 12.32
N TYR A 176 -9.48 -2.83 13.45
CA TYR A 176 -8.78 -3.46 14.57
C TYR A 176 -8.98 -4.96 14.48
N ASP A 177 -7.89 -5.72 14.55
CA ASP A 177 -7.95 -7.16 14.39
C ASP A 177 -6.85 -7.87 15.16
N ASP A 178 -7.21 -8.94 15.87
CA ASP A 178 -6.25 -9.74 16.62
C ASP A 178 -5.29 -10.50 15.69
N ARG A 179 -5.64 -10.71 14.42
CA ARG A 179 -4.81 -11.41 13.44
C ARG A 179 -3.50 -10.70 13.16
N PHE A 180 -3.40 -9.40 13.45
CA PHE A 180 -2.16 -8.66 13.35
C PHE A 180 -1.17 -8.93 14.49
N LEU A 181 -1.57 -9.61 15.56
CA LEU A 181 -0.68 -9.95 16.68
C LEU A 181 0.40 -10.96 16.28
N GLY A 182 1.57 -10.86 16.92
CA GLY A 182 2.71 -11.74 16.67
C GLY A 182 2.48 -13.22 17.02
N LYS A 183 1.44 -13.53 17.81
CA LYS A 183 1.03 -14.92 18.10
C LYS A 183 0.66 -15.70 16.83
N TRP A 184 0.25 -15.00 15.77
CA TRP A 184 -0.13 -15.57 14.47
C TRP A 184 1.02 -15.59 13.45
N ASN A 185 2.22 -15.15 13.83
CA ASN A 185 3.33 -15.07 12.90
C ASN A 185 3.72 -16.46 12.37
N GLY A 186 3.83 -16.57 11.05
CA GLY A 186 4.21 -17.80 10.36
C GLY A 186 3.06 -18.81 10.19
N TYR A 187 1.84 -18.48 10.64
CA TYR A 187 0.67 -19.31 10.37
C TYR A 187 0.34 -19.29 8.89
N MET A 188 -0.34 -20.34 8.45
CA MET A 188 -0.69 -20.61 7.08
C MET A 188 -2.19 -20.42 6.84
N PHE A 189 -2.54 -20.09 5.60
CA PHE A 189 -3.92 -19.89 5.16
C PHE A 189 -4.06 -20.14 3.65
N ASP A 190 -5.30 -20.34 3.20
CA ASP A 190 -5.66 -20.43 1.78
C ASP A 190 -6.66 -19.34 1.38
N GLU A 191 -7.54 -18.96 2.29
CA GLU A 191 -8.64 -18.02 2.07
C GLU A 191 -8.43 -16.72 2.86
N VAL A 192 -9.07 -15.66 2.40
CA VAL A 192 -9.11 -14.36 3.08
C VAL A 192 -10.56 -13.88 3.22
N ASP A 193 -10.80 -13.01 4.18
CA ASP A 193 -12.08 -12.34 4.38
C ASP A 193 -12.28 -11.15 3.44
N GLU A 194 -13.38 -10.42 3.62
CA GLU A 194 -13.73 -9.21 2.85
C GLU A 194 -12.74 -8.05 3.01
N LEU A 195 -11.85 -8.11 3.99
CA LEU A 195 -10.78 -7.13 4.19
C LEU A 195 -9.45 -7.61 3.61
N GLY A 196 -9.37 -8.84 3.10
CA GLY A 196 -8.14 -9.45 2.62
C GLY A 196 -7.28 -10.04 3.73
N LEU A 197 -7.82 -10.23 4.93
CA LEU A 197 -7.11 -10.83 6.05
C LEU A 197 -7.31 -12.35 6.08
N PRO A 198 -6.27 -13.12 6.48
CA PRO A 198 -6.33 -14.58 6.50
C PRO A 198 -7.52 -15.16 7.27
N LEU A 199 -8.16 -16.18 6.70
CA LEU A 199 -9.14 -17.04 7.36
C LEU A 199 -8.52 -18.41 7.67
N GLY A 200 -9.01 -19.06 8.73
CA GLY A 200 -8.62 -20.44 9.05
C GLY A 200 -7.13 -20.62 9.38
N LEU A 201 -6.49 -19.62 10.01
CA LEU A 201 -5.06 -19.64 10.35
C LEU A 201 -4.66 -20.95 11.04
N SER A 202 -3.72 -21.68 10.43
CA SER A 202 -3.24 -22.98 10.91
C SER A 202 -1.71 -23.06 10.87
N LYS A 203 -1.10 -23.84 11.76
CA LYS A 203 0.36 -24.09 11.70
C LYS A 203 0.75 -25.09 10.62
N ASP A 204 -0.18 -25.96 10.24
CA ASP A 204 0.11 -27.17 9.47
C ASP A 204 -0.68 -27.26 8.15
N GLN A 205 -1.59 -26.29 7.89
CA GLN A 205 -2.48 -26.30 6.73
C GLN A 205 -2.54 -24.94 6.05
N GLY A 206 -2.41 -24.92 4.73
CA GLY A 206 -2.47 -23.73 3.89
C GLY A 206 -1.33 -23.68 2.87
N SER A 207 -1.49 -22.86 1.84
CA SER A 207 -0.50 -22.65 0.78
C SER A 207 0.24 -21.33 0.89
N ARG A 208 -0.30 -20.37 1.66
CA ARG A 208 0.27 -19.03 1.87
C ARG A 208 0.59 -18.84 3.34
N LYS A 209 1.63 -18.07 3.65
CA LYS A 209 2.03 -17.73 5.02
C LYS A 209 1.62 -16.31 5.38
N TRP A 210 1.23 -16.13 6.63
CA TRP A 210 0.91 -14.85 7.25
C TRP A 210 2.04 -14.45 8.20
N TYR A 211 2.69 -13.33 7.91
CA TYR A 211 3.79 -12.82 8.73
C TYR A 211 3.35 -11.59 9.50
N THR A 212 3.52 -11.63 10.82
CA THR A 212 3.15 -10.55 11.75
C THR A 212 4.28 -10.33 12.75
N ARG A 213 4.09 -9.39 13.68
CA ARG A 213 5.01 -9.16 14.79
C ARG A 213 4.29 -8.62 16.03
N ASN A 214 5.03 -8.40 17.11
CA ASN A 214 4.47 -8.07 18.41
C ASN A 214 4.20 -6.57 18.60
N ASP A 215 5.01 -5.70 18.01
CA ASP A 215 5.02 -4.26 18.31
C ASP A 215 5.33 -3.41 17.06
N GLY A 216 5.28 -2.09 17.21
CA GLY A 216 5.69 -1.08 16.25
C GLY A 216 4.72 -0.85 15.08
N LEU A 217 5.27 -0.27 14.02
CA LEU A 217 4.55 0.10 12.79
C LEU A 217 5.08 -0.69 11.60
N SER A 218 4.22 -1.23 10.76
CA SER A 218 4.65 -2.06 9.62
C SER A 218 3.79 -1.83 8.38
N VAL A 219 4.40 -2.04 7.22
CA VAL A 219 3.68 -2.10 5.95
C VAL A 219 2.91 -3.42 5.83
N LEU A 220 1.76 -3.37 5.14
CA LEU A 220 1.05 -4.55 4.65
C LEU A 220 1.36 -4.77 3.16
N TYR A 221 1.93 -5.92 2.81
CA TYR A 221 2.30 -6.26 1.42
C TYR A 221 2.17 -7.76 1.14
N VAL A 222 2.22 -8.12 -0.14
CA VAL A 222 2.28 -9.52 -0.61
C VAL A 222 3.59 -9.76 -1.35
N ASP A 223 4.27 -10.87 -1.06
CA ASP A 223 5.55 -11.22 -1.69
C ASP A 223 5.37 -12.05 -2.97
N TRP A 224 6.48 -12.36 -3.63
CA TRP A 224 6.51 -13.17 -4.86
C TRP A 224 6.10 -14.64 -4.65
N TYR A 225 6.00 -15.11 -3.41
CA TYR A 225 5.43 -16.41 -3.06
C TYR A 225 3.96 -16.32 -2.64
N SER A 226 3.32 -15.15 -2.86
CA SER A 226 1.94 -14.88 -2.46
C SER A 226 1.71 -14.89 -0.94
N ASN A 227 2.76 -14.91 -0.12
CA ASN A 227 2.65 -14.77 1.33
C ASN A 227 2.25 -13.33 1.66
N LEU A 228 1.41 -13.18 2.68
CA LEU A 228 0.97 -11.88 3.16
C LEU A 228 1.83 -11.48 4.35
N TYR A 229 2.25 -10.22 4.37
CA TYR A 229 3.10 -9.68 5.42
C TYR A 229 2.46 -8.43 6.01
N SER A 230 2.38 -8.40 7.33
CA SER A 230 2.19 -7.19 8.14
C SER A 230 3.28 -7.08 9.22
N GLY A 231 4.42 -7.74 9.04
CA GLY A 231 5.52 -7.76 10.01
C GLY A 231 6.76 -6.96 9.58
N ARG A 232 6.81 -6.46 8.34
CA ARG A 232 7.98 -5.74 7.84
C ARG A 232 8.02 -4.33 8.40
N TYR A 233 9.03 -4.08 9.22
CA TYR A 233 9.21 -2.84 9.97
C TYR A 233 10.00 -1.77 9.21
N ILE A 234 10.76 -2.13 8.17
CA ILE A 234 11.57 -1.17 7.42
C ILE A 234 10.69 -0.52 6.35
N LEU A 235 10.28 0.74 6.56
CA LEU A 235 9.34 1.44 5.67
C LEU A 235 10.02 2.23 4.54
N ASP A 236 11.35 2.42 4.59
CA ASP A 236 12.12 3.23 3.63
C ASP A 236 13.07 2.41 2.75
N VAL A 237 12.99 1.08 2.81
CA VAL A 237 13.78 0.19 1.97
C VAL A 237 12.90 -0.40 0.89
N SER A 238 13.38 -0.29 -0.33
CA SER A 238 12.87 -1.02 -1.49
C SER A 238 13.96 -1.89 -2.09
N PHE A 239 13.56 -3.03 -2.63
CA PHE A 239 14.39 -3.82 -3.53
C PHE A 239 13.93 -3.63 -4.99
N SER A 240 14.76 -4.06 -5.94
CA SER A 240 14.51 -3.86 -7.39
C SER A 240 13.27 -4.58 -7.93
N ASP A 241 12.73 -5.51 -7.17
CA ASP A 241 11.54 -6.32 -7.44
C ASP A 241 10.25 -5.74 -6.85
N GLY A 242 10.33 -4.65 -6.07
CA GLY A 242 9.16 -3.91 -5.60
C GLY A 242 8.39 -3.29 -6.75
N ARG A 243 7.06 -3.39 -6.73
CA ARG A 243 6.18 -2.88 -7.77
C ARG A 243 4.99 -2.14 -7.18
N VAL A 244 4.66 -1.02 -7.82
CA VAL A 244 3.39 -0.34 -7.60
C VAL A 244 2.38 -0.88 -8.61
N VAL A 245 1.26 -1.39 -8.09
CA VAL A 245 0.09 -1.78 -8.89
C VAL A 245 -0.91 -0.63 -8.88
N VAL A 246 -1.55 -0.39 -10.01
CA VAL A 246 -2.72 0.47 -10.13
C VAL A 246 -3.90 -0.39 -10.57
N LEU A 247 -5.02 -0.18 -9.90
CA LEU A 247 -6.30 -0.82 -10.15
C LEU A 247 -7.24 0.23 -10.73
N GLY A 248 -8.06 -0.16 -11.70
CA GLY A 248 -9.20 0.67 -12.08
C GLY A 248 -10.17 0.82 -10.92
N GLY A 249 -10.76 2.01 -10.78
CA GLY A 249 -11.82 2.22 -9.80
C GLY A 249 -12.98 1.27 -10.12
N GLU A 250 -13.63 0.77 -9.08
CA GLU A 250 -14.96 0.19 -9.25
C GLU A 250 -15.80 1.25 -9.94
N ALA A 251 -16.26 0.96 -11.17
CA ALA A 251 -17.40 1.69 -11.69
C ALA A 251 -18.47 1.47 -10.61
N ALA A 252 -18.87 2.53 -9.92
CA ALA A 252 -20.04 2.48 -9.06
C ALA A 252 -21.10 1.77 -9.90
N SER A 253 -21.54 0.60 -9.43
CA SER A 253 -22.65 -0.14 -9.98
C SER A 253 -23.86 0.77 -9.87
N GLN A 254 -23.98 1.73 -10.78
CA GLN A 254 -25.19 2.49 -10.95
C GLN A 254 -26.18 1.48 -11.47
N ASN A 255 -27.13 1.14 -10.61
CA ASN A 255 -28.38 0.49 -10.95
C ASN A 255 -28.85 0.96 -12.33
N SER A 256 -28.61 0.13 -13.34
CA SER A 256 -29.52 0.00 -14.46
C SER A 256 -30.34 -1.25 -14.18
N GLU A 257 -31.17 -1.18 -13.13
CA GLU A 257 -32.42 -1.93 -13.15
C GLU A 257 -33.31 -1.20 -14.15
N GLU A 258 -33.66 -1.91 -15.23
CA GLU A 258 -34.79 -1.58 -16.10
C GLU A 258 -36.12 -1.62 -15.33
#